data_AF-A0A6J7E5G0-F1
#
_entry.id   AF-A0A6J7E5G0-F1
#
_cell.length_a   1.000
_cell.length_b   1.000
_cell.length_c   1.000
_cell.angle_alpha   90.00
_cell.angle_beta   90.00
_cell.angle_gamma   90.00
#
_symmetry.space_group_name_H-M   'P 1'
#
loop_
_entity.id
_entity.type
_entity.pdbx_description
1 polymer ?
#
loop_
_entity_poly.entity_id
_entity_poly.type
_entity_poly.pdbx_seq_one_letter_code
_entity_poly.pdbx_strand_id
1 'polypeptide(L)'
;MAIALAQVDLFGRAWDIHAEIAGALLVIIGVQVVSLGLCAHAYGMYFMGERDPWFERMRARFRLEHGLKLGGLTLLAGLALAVVILVQWISRGFGELGEERLAILAAALLICGIQIVFSSFLLSIIGLRRER
;
A
#
# COMPACT_ATOMS: atom_id res chain seq x y z
N MET A 1 -7.92 8.80 5.64
CA MET A 1 -8.70 7.67 5.12
C MET A 1 -9.53 7.01 6.21
N ALA A 2 -8.95 6.37 7.24
CA ALA A 2 -9.70 5.69 8.30
C ALA A 2 -10.77 6.55 9.01
N ILE A 3 -10.46 7.83 9.29
CA ILE A 3 -11.41 8.78 9.90
C ILE A 3 -12.62 9.04 9.00
N ALA A 4 -12.39 9.26 7.70
CA ALA A 4 -13.46 9.52 6.73
C ALA A 4 -14.32 8.27 6.49
N LEU A 5 -13.69 7.09 6.49
CA LEU A 5 -14.35 5.80 6.32
C LEU A 5 -15.20 5.41 7.55
N ALA A 6 -14.72 5.74 8.75
CA ALA A 6 -15.42 5.47 10.01
C ALA A 6 -16.52 6.50 10.34
N GLN A 7 -16.76 7.49 9.46
CA GLN A 7 -17.75 8.55 9.66
C GLN A 7 -17.60 9.26 11.03
N VAL A 8 -16.37 9.34 11.55
CA VAL A 8 -16.13 9.96 12.85
C VAL A 8 -16.17 11.47 12.67
N ASP A 9 -17.11 12.12 13.35
CA ASP A 9 -17.19 13.58 13.40
C ASP A 9 -15.92 14.15 14.04
N LEU A 10 -15.04 14.68 13.20
CA LEU A 10 -13.88 15.44 13.63
C LEU A 10 -14.17 16.93 13.41
N PHE A 11 -14.06 17.71 14.48
CA PHE A 11 -14.35 19.15 14.50
C PHE A 11 -15.81 19.51 14.17
N GLY A 12 -16.77 18.61 14.46
CA GLY A 12 -18.20 18.86 14.27
C GLY A 12 -18.64 18.93 12.80
N ARG A 13 -17.87 18.32 11.89
CA ARG A 13 -18.19 18.24 10.47
C ARG A 13 -17.99 16.81 9.96
N ALA A 14 -18.99 16.26 9.31
CA ALA A 14 -18.90 14.97 8.64
C ALA A 14 -17.90 15.06 7.47
N TRP A 15 -16.93 14.14 7.44
CA TRP A 15 -15.93 14.07 6.37
C TRP A 15 -16.49 13.27 5.19
N ASP A 16 -16.81 13.97 4.12
CA ASP A 16 -17.45 13.37 2.94
C ASP A 16 -16.46 12.62 2.03
N ILE A 17 -16.94 12.05 0.93
CA ILE A 17 -16.15 11.21 0.00
C ILE A 17 -14.88 11.89 -0.52
N HIS A 18 -14.88 13.22 -0.68
CA HIS A 18 -13.69 13.96 -1.12
C HIS A 18 -12.52 13.85 -0.14
N ALA A 19 -12.83 13.84 1.15
CA ALA A 19 -11.86 13.67 2.22
C ALA A 19 -11.31 12.23 2.27
N GLU A 20 -12.13 11.27 1.89
CA GLU A 20 -11.73 9.87 1.73
C GLU A 20 -10.79 9.68 0.55
N ILE A 21 -11.10 10.27 -0.61
CA ILE A 21 -10.24 10.30 -1.79
C ILE A 21 -8.89 10.95 -1.45
N ALA A 22 -8.90 12.12 -0.82
CA ALA A 22 -7.67 12.79 -0.39
C ALA A 22 -6.84 11.91 0.57
N GLY A 23 -7.52 11.22 1.49
CA GLY A 23 -6.90 10.26 2.39
C GLY A 23 -6.28 9.06 1.67
N ALA A 24 -6.97 8.51 0.68
CA ALA A 24 -6.47 7.39 -0.14
C ALA A 24 -5.23 7.80 -0.95
N LEU A 25 -5.28 8.97 -1.60
CA LEU A 25 -4.15 9.53 -2.34
C LEU A 25 -2.94 9.72 -1.43
N LEU A 26 -3.12 10.27 -0.23
CA LEU A 26 -2.02 10.49 0.72
C LEU A 26 -1.38 9.17 1.17
N VAL A 27 -2.19 8.12 1.38
CA VAL A 27 -1.68 6.78 1.71
C VAL A 27 -0.88 6.20 0.55
N ILE A 28 -1.42 6.25 -0.68
CA ILE A 28 -0.75 5.73 -1.87
C ILE A 28 0.59 6.46 -2.09
N ILE A 29 0.59 7.79 -2.01
CA ILE A 29 1.81 8.61 -2.16
C ILE A 29 2.81 8.27 -1.07
N GLY A 30 2.37 8.17 0.19
CA GLY A 30 3.24 7.82 1.31
C GLY A 30 3.94 6.46 1.10
N VAL A 31 3.17 5.44 0.69
CA VAL A 31 3.72 4.12 0.36
C VAL A 31 4.72 4.23 -0.80
N GLN A 32 4.39 4.96 -1.86
CA GLN A 32 5.27 5.13 -3.01
C GLN A 32 6.59 5.82 -2.65
N VAL A 33 6.55 6.89 -1.86
CA VAL A 33 7.74 7.64 -1.42
C VAL A 33 8.63 6.78 -0.53
N VAL A 34 8.04 6.07 0.44
CA VAL A 34 8.78 5.17 1.33
C VAL A 34 9.43 4.04 0.53
N SER A 35 8.68 3.39 -0.36
CA SER A 35 9.20 2.35 -1.25
C SER A 35 10.37 2.84 -2.10
N LEU A 36 10.25 4.02 -2.71
CA LEU A 36 11.32 4.61 -3.50
C LEU A 36 12.55 4.92 -2.65
N GLY A 37 12.37 5.54 -1.47
CA GLY A 37 13.45 5.84 -0.55
C GLY A 37 14.21 4.59 -0.09
N LEU A 38 13.48 3.50 0.21
CA LEU A 38 14.10 2.22 0.56
C LEU A 38 14.93 1.65 -0.60
N CYS A 39 14.41 1.71 -1.83
CA CYS A 39 15.12 1.24 -3.01
C CYS A 39 16.36 2.09 -3.33
N ALA A 40 16.23 3.42 -3.25
CA ALA A 40 17.32 4.37 -3.47
C ALA A 40 18.45 4.18 -2.45
N HIS A 41 18.12 4.03 -1.16
CA HIS A 41 19.13 3.73 -0.14
C HIS A 41 19.77 2.35 -0.33
N ALA A 42 18.98 1.31 -0.68
CA ALA A 42 19.54 -0.01 -0.95
C ALA A 42 20.55 0.02 -2.11
N TYR A 43 20.23 0.81 -3.14
CA TYR A 43 21.11 1.04 -4.29
C TYR A 43 22.35 1.88 -3.93
N GLY A 44 22.20 2.96 -3.15
CA GLY A 44 23.31 3.81 -2.70
C GLY A 44 24.34 3.03 -1.88
N MET A 45 23.89 2.21 -0.95
CA MET A 45 24.75 1.30 -0.17
C MET A 45 25.50 0.29 -1.06
N TYR A 46 24.86 -0.16 -2.16
CA TYR A 46 25.49 -1.08 -3.11
C TYR A 46 26.59 -0.40 -3.94
N PHE A 47 26.35 0.83 -4.41
CA PHE A 47 27.24 1.51 -5.34
C PHE A 47 28.32 2.36 -4.65
N MET A 48 28.01 3.01 -3.53
CA MET A 48 28.91 3.95 -2.84
C MET A 48 29.69 3.33 -1.67
N GLY A 49 29.36 2.10 -1.25
CA GLY A 49 30.08 1.39 -0.18
C GLY A 49 29.90 2.00 1.23
N GLU A 50 28.99 2.97 1.38
CA GLU A 50 28.63 3.52 2.68
C GLU A 50 28.06 2.40 3.57
N ARG A 51 28.42 2.41 4.86
CA ARG A 51 27.87 1.48 5.86
C ARG A 51 27.03 2.28 6.84
N ASP A 52 25.74 2.41 6.55
CA ASP A 52 24.78 2.96 7.51
C ASP A 52 24.31 1.86 8.50
N PRO A 53 24.67 1.94 9.79
CA PRO A 53 24.27 0.96 10.81
C PRO A 53 22.75 0.90 11.04
N TRP A 54 22.02 2.00 10.77
CA TRP A 54 20.56 2.01 10.85
C TRP A 54 19.95 1.19 9.71
N PHE A 55 20.50 1.33 8.50
CA PHE A 55 20.06 0.59 7.33
C PHE A 55 20.41 -0.89 7.39
N GLU A 56 21.58 -1.28 7.93
CA GLU A 56 21.93 -2.70 8.16
C GLU A 56 20.93 -3.37 9.12
N ARG A 57 20.52 -2.70 10.21
CA ARG A 57 19.50 -3.22 11.13
C ARG A 57 18.12 -3.31 10.48
N MET A 58 17.75 -2.31 9.68
CA MET A 58 16.48 -2.31 8.95
C MET A 58 16.45 -3.44 7.92
N ARG A 59 17.55 -3.63 7.16
CA ARG A 59 17.73 -4.72 6.20
C ARG A 59 17.69 -6.09 6.86
N ALA A 60 18.26 -6.23 8.07
CA ALA A 60 18.20 -7.47 8.85
C ALA A 60 16.76 -7.84 9.29
N ARG A 61 15.87 -6.85 9.47
CA ARG A 61 14.44 -7.08 9.75
C ARG A 61 13.59 -7.22 8.49
N PHE A 62 13.92 -6.48 7.44
CA PHE A 62 13.22 -6.54 6.14
C PHE A 62 13.65 -7.78 5.35
N ARG A 63 13.03 -8.92 5.68
CA ARG A 63 13.09 -10.11 4.82
C ARG A 63 12.04 -10.00 3.73
N LEU A 64 12.41 -10.38 2.50
CA LEU A 64 11.51 -10.46 1.33
C LEU A 64 10.19 -11.16 1.67
N GLU A 65 10.26 -12.25 2.44
CA GLU A 65 9.11 -13.04 2.86
C GLU A 65 8.06 -12.22 3.62
N HIS A 66 8.47 -11.23 4.42
CA HIS A 66 7.54 -10.37 5.15
C HIS A 66 6.89 -9.34 4.24
N GLY A 67 7.67 -8.73 3.33
CA GLY A 67 7.15 -7.77 2.35
C GLY A 67 6.16 -8.42 1.39
N LEU A 68 6.47 -9.62 0.91
CA LEU A 68 5.58 -10.39 0.02
C LEU A 68 4.30 -10.85 0.75
N LYS A 69 4.41 -11.32 2.00
CA LYS A 69 3.24 -11.68 2.80
C LYS A 69 2.36 -10.45 3.08
N LEU A 70 2.94 -9.34 3.50
CA LEU A 70 2.19 -8.11 3.80
C LEU A 70 1.52 -7.56 2.54
N GLY A 71 2.27 -7.40 1.44
CA GLY A 71 1.75 -6.90 0.18
C GLY A 71 0.69 -7.83 -0.42
N GLY A 72 0.93 -9.14 -0.36
CA GLY A 72 0.00 -10.17 -0.83
C GLY A 72 -1.31 -10.18 -0.03
N LEU A 73 -1.25 -10.15 1.30
CA LEU A 73 -2.45 -10.06 2.15
C LEU A 73 -3.22 -8.76 1.90
N THR A 74 -2.52 -7.64 1.74
CA THR A 74 -3.15 -6.34 1.43
C THR A 74 -3.85 -6.38 0.07
N LEU A 75 -3.18 -6.95 -0.94
CA LEU A 75 -3.73 -7.11 -2.29
C LEU A 75 -4.96 -8.03 -2.28
N LEU A 76 -4.89 -9.17 -1.58
CA LEU A 76 -6.00 -10.11 -1.46
C LEU A 76 -7.20 -9.48 -0.74
N ALA A 77 -6.96 -8.69 0.31
CA ALA A 77 -8.03 -7.96 0.99
C ALA A 77 -8.72 -6.94 0.07
N GLY A 78 -7.93 -6.17 -0.68
CA GLY A 78 -8.46 -5.24 -1.69
C GLY A 78 -9.26 -5.97 -2.79
N LEU A 79 -8.77 -7.11 -3.25
CA LEU A 79 -9.45 -7.93 -4.28
C LEU A 79 -10.75 -8.52 -3.75
N ALA A 80 -10.77 -9.04 -2.52
CA ALA A 80 -11.98 -9.54 -1.89
C ALA A 80 -13.05 -8.46 -1.78
N LEU A 81 -12.67 -7.25 -1.34
CA LEU A 81 -13.59 -6.10 -1.30
C LEU A 81 -14.11 -5.74 -2.70
N ALA A 82 -13.23 -5.68 -3.70
CA ALA A 82 -13.62 -5.38 -5.08
C ALA A 82 -14.61 -6.42 -5.63
N VAL A 83 -14.39 -7.71 -5.36
CA VAL A 83 -15.32 -8.79 -5.75
C VAL A 83 -16.66 -8.66 -5.05
N VAL A 84 -16.67 -8.36 -3.75
CA VAL A 84 -17.91 -8.14 -2.99
C VAL A 84 -18.71 -6.97 -3.59
N ILE A 85 -18.05 -5.84 -3.88
CA ILE A 85 -18.69 -4.67 -4.49
C ILE A 85 -19.25 -5.03 -5.87
N LEU A 86 -18.48 -5.76 -6.68
CA LEU A 86 -18.91 -6.19 -8.02
C LEU A 86 -20.13 -7.10 -7.98
N VAL A 87 -20.14 -8.10 -7.09
CA VAL A 87 -21.27 -9.03 -6.91
C VAL A 87 -22.51 -8.27 -6.44
N GLN A 88 -22.35 -7.34 -5.49
CA GLN A 88 -23.46 -6.52 -5.02
C GLN A 88 -24.02 -5.65 -6.15
N TRP A 89 -23.15 -5.01 -6.94
CA TRP A 89 -23.57 -4.17 -8.06
C TRP A 89 -24.34 -4.96 -9.13
N ILE A 90 -23.86 -6.16 -9.47
CA ILE A 90 -24.55 -7.07 -10.40
C ILE A 90 -25.92 -7.49 -9.82
N SER A 91 -25.97 -7.86 -8.54
CA SER A 91 -27.21 -8.32 -7.89
C SER A 91 -28.29 -7.22 -7.79
N ARG A 92 -27.89 -5.95 -7.77
CA ARG A 92 -28.79 -4.78 -7.76
C ARG A 92 -29.21 -4.34 -9.17
N GLY A 93 -28.91 -5.13 -10.20
CA GLY A 93 -29.35 -4.88 -11.57
C GLY A 93 -28.56 -3.78 -12.30
N PHE A 94 -27.28 -3.59 -11.94
CA PHE A 94 -26.41 -2.56 -12.52
C PHE A 94 -26.87 -1.11 -12.29
N GLY A 95 -27.68 -0.88 -11.26
CA GLY A 95 -28.05 0.47 -10.81
C GLY A 95 -26.87 1.26 -10.26
N GLU A 96 -27.15 2.37 -9.57
CA GLU A 96 -26.12 3.20 -8.93
C GLU A 96 -25.28 2.39 -7.92
N LEU A 97 -23.96 2.51 -8.03
CA LEU A 97 -23.01 1.95 -7.07
C LEU A 97 -23.10 2.76 -5.77
N GLY A 98 -23.99 2.36 -4.86
CA GLY A 98 -24.11 2.98 -3.53
C GLY A 98 -22.91 2.73 -2.58
N GLU A 99 -21.82 2.14 -3.07
CA GLU A 99 -20.66 1.69 -2.28
C GLU A 99 -19.36 2.40 -2.72
N GLU A 100 -19.44 3.68 -3.10
CA GLU A 100 -18.31 4.46 -3.64
C GLU A 100 -17.13 4.54 -2.66
N ARG A 101 -17.42 4.62 -1.35
CA ARG A 101 -16.42 4.65 -0.27
C ARG A 101 -15.63 3.34 -0.19
N LEU A 102 -16.35 2.22 -0.17
CA LEU A 102 -15.71 0.90 -0.19
C LEU A 102 -14.92 0.68 -1.49
N ALA A 103 -15.38 1.23 -2.61
CA ALA A 103 -14.64 1.17 -3.87
C ALA A 103 -13.32 1.94 -3.80
N ILE A 104 -13.30 3.13 -3.19
CA ILE A 104 -12.08 3.90 -2.95
C ILE A 104 -11.11 3.13 -2.04
N LEU A 105 -11.61 2.54 -0.95
CA LEU A 105 -10.79 1.72 -0.06
C LEU A 105 -10.22 0.50 -0.80
N ALA A 106 -11.05 -0.23 -1.54
CA ALA A 106 -10.64 -1.42 -2.29
C ALA A 106 -9.54 -1.06 -3.31
N ALA A 107 -9.72 0.04 -4.04
CA ALA A 107 -8.71 0.55 -4.98
C ALA A 107 -7.40 0.92 -4.27
N ALA A 108 -7.47 1.63 -3.13
CA ALA A 108 -6.29 2.01 -2.36
C ALA A 108 -5.52 0.78 -1.86
N LEU A 109 -6.22 -0.24 -1.36
CA LEU A 109 -5.62 -1.49 -0.90
C LEU A 109 -4.96 -2.27 -2.05
N LEU A 110 -5.62 -2.35 -3.22
CA LEU A 110 -5.04 -2.98 -4.40
C LEU A 110 -3.75 -2.28 -4.84
N ILE A 111 -3.77 -0.95 -4.94
CA ILE A 111 -2.62 -0.13 -5.34
C ILE A 111 -1.47 -0.27 -4.33
N CYS A 112 -1.75 -0.16 -3.03
CA CYS A 112 -0.72 -0.29 -2.01
C CYS A 112 -0.15 -1.72 -1.97
N GLY A 113 -1.01 -2.74 -2.06
CA GLY A 113 -0.61 -4.15 -2.07
C GLY A 113 0.35 -4.45 -3.22
N ILE A 114 -0.01 -4.04 -4.45
CA ILE A 114 0.84 -4.27 -5.61
C ILE A 114 2.17 -3.49 -5.52
N GLN A 115 2.14 -2.23 -5.08
CA GLN A 115 3.35 -1.43 -4.87
C GLN A 115 4.30 -2.08 -3.85
N ILE A 116 3.78 -2.59 -2.73
CA ILE A 116 4.58 -3.27 -1.70
C ILE A 116 5.23 -4.54 -2.25
N VAL A 117 4.47 -5.35 -3.02
CA VAL A 117 4.99 -6.58 -3.64
C VAL A 117 6.14 -6.27 -4.58
N PHE A 118 5.95 -5.34 -5.53
CA PHE A 118 6.99 -4.95 -6.49
C PHE A 118 8.21 -4.34 -5.81
N SER A 119 7.99 -3.47 -4.82
CA SER A 119 9.07 -2.81 -4.09
C SER A 119 9.91 -3.82 -3.29
N SER A 120 9.25 -4.80 -2.65
CA SER A 120 9.92 -5.89 -1.95
C SER A 120 10.76 -6.75 -2.89
N PHE A 121 10.23 -7.04 -4.07
CA PHE A 121 10.96 -7.80 -5.10
C PHE A 121 12.20 -7.04 -5.60
N LEU A 122 12.07 -5.75 -5.89
CA LEU A 122 13.18 -4.90 -6.32
C LEU A 122 14.28 -4.83 -5.25
N LEU A 123 13.92 -4.63 -3.99
CA LEU A 123 14.84 -4.64 -2.86
C LEU A 123 15.56 -5.99 -2.72
N SER A 124 14.87 -7.10 -2.93
CA SER A 124 15.48 -8.43 -2.87
C SER A 124 16.50 -8.64 -3.99
N ILE A 125 16.21 -8.20 -5.21
CA ILE A 125 17.18 -8.30 -6.32
C ILE A 125 18.46 -7.51 -6.01
N ILE A 126 18.31 -6.30 -5.47
CA ILE A 126 19.46 -5.46 -5.07
C ILE A 126 20.22 -6.10 -3.90
N GLY A 127 19.52 -6.76 -2.98
CA GLY A 127 20.10 -7.43 -1.81
C GLY A 127 20.82 -8.74 -2.10
N LEU A 128 20.35 -9.54 -3.07
CA LEU A 128 20.86 -10.89 -3.38
C LEU A 128 22.27 -10.90 -3.98
N ARG A 129 22.75 -9.79 -4.55
CA ARG A 129 24.07 -9.74 -5.21
C ARG A 129 25.24 -9.48 -4.25
N ARG A 130 25.06 -9.72 -2.96
CA ARG A 130 26.13 -9.71 -1.95
C ARG A 130 26.39 -11.12 -1.45
N GLU A 131 26.72 -12.02 -2.36
CA GLU A 131 27.54 -13.18 -2.04
C GLU A 131 28.83 -13.13 -2.85
N ARG A 132 29.91 -12.88 -2.10
CA ARG A 132 31.35 -12.94 -2.42
C ARG A 132 31.97 -11.71 -3.08
#